data_AF-A0AAQ3NXI8-F1
#
_entry.id   AF-A0AAQ3NXI8-F1
#
_cell.length_a   1.000
_cell.length_b   1.000
_cell.length_c   1.000
_cell.angle_alpha   90.00
_cell.angle_beta   90.00
_cell.angle_gamma   90.00
#
_symmetry.space_group_name_H-M   'P 1'
#
loop_
_entity.id
_entity.type
_entity.pdbx_description
1 polymer ?
#
loop_
_entity_poly.entity_id
_entity_poly.type
_entity_poly.pdbx_seq_one_letter_code
_entity_poly.pdbx_strand_id
1 'polypeptide(L)'
;MVLIVMCLLYILTHFLFNFIFCSGIFEINCSKDLKIQGIIGPCASLEKKGPLCSDVVIGQGGTSAWKMCGLDKSTSLCLFFDVVRKESPDAAIQATSNQFYFQFLTYYQNNKGQMRLRVTTLSRRWIAGPESVQDLIAGFDQEAAAIVMARQVSFKMETELFCCCSCFTLPAFLILLLSAPPTGLSSYCFLRSFSQTEFVLMIGEAEKPLPRISVHFAAEFDPIRWLDKALINVCSRFGEFQKDTPSSFSLSPRLSIFPQFMFHFRRSQFVQVFNNSPDETAYFRMILNRENVANSVVMVQPSLISYSFHSGPEPALLDVAAIAADKILLLDSFFTVVIFHGSTIAQWRKAGYHNEPEHQAFAQFLRAPHDDADLIIKERFPVPRLVICDQHGSQVTFYYFLPLARFLLAKLNPSATYSTENYNPGGDIIFTDDVSFEVFLDHLQRLVVQ
;
A
#
# COMPACT_ATOMS: atom_id res chain seq x y z
N MET A 1 -17.05 -4.99 -14.85
CA MET A 1 -15.69 -4.44 -15.04
C MET A 1 -14.70 -5.56 -14.77
N VAL A 2 -14.15 -6.18 -15.82
CA VAL A 2 -13.01 -7.07 -15.64
C VAL A 2 -11.83 -6.12 -15.49
N LEU A 3 -11.31 -5.94 -14.27
CA LEU A 3 -9.98 -5.36 -14.12
C LEU A 3 -9.05 -6.33 -14.85
N ILE A 4 -8.74 -6.03 -16.10
CA ILE A 4 -7.63 -6.65 -16.80
C ILE A 4 -6.39 -5.99 -16.18
N VAL A 5 -6.10 -6.38 -14.94
CA VAL A 5 -4.73 -6.27 -14.41
C VAL A 5 -3.97 -7.41 -15.05
N MET A 6 -3.85 -7.35 -16.38
CA MET A 6 -2.87 -8.17 -17.06
C MET A 6 -1.54 -7.51 -16.81
N CYS A 7 -0.83 -8.12 -15.87
CA CYS A 7 0.57 -8.00 -15.56
C CYS A 7 1.42 -7.55 -16.77
N LEU A 8 1.56 -6.23 -16.92
CA LEU A 8 2.55 -5.55 -17.76
C LEU A 8 3.83 -5.27 -16.96
N LEU A 9 4.04 -6.04 -15.90
CA LEU A 9 4.77 -5.59 -14.72
C LEU A 9 6.27 -5.89 -14.73
N TYR A 10 6.79 -6.56 -15.76
CA TYR A 10 8.10 -7.19 -15.66
C TYR A 10 9.24 -6.52 -16.45
N ILE A 11 9.11 -5.29 -16.97
CA ILE A 11 10.09 -4.79 -17.98
C ILE A 11 10.66 -3.39 -17.73
N LEU A 12 10.85 -2.98 -16.48
CA LEU A 12 11.68 -1.79 -16.21
C LEU A 12 12.94 -2.06 -15.37
N THR A 13 13.01 -3.17 -14.66
CA THR A 13 14.10 -3.46 -13.73
C THR A 13 15.20 -4.29 -14.38
N HIS A 14 16.24 -3.66 -14.92
CA HIS A 14 17.63 -4.17 -14.85
C HIS A 14 18.59 -3.15 -15.47
N PHE A 15 19.07 -2.21 -14.66
CA PHE A 15 20.41 -1.64 -14.83
C PHE A 15 21.00 -1.33 -13.46
N LEU A 16 22.14 -1.96 -13.17
CA LEU A 16 23.04 -1.59 -12.08
C LEU A 16 23.60 -0.20 -12.43
N PHE A 17 23.09 0.88 -11.83
CA PHE A 17 23.77 2.14 -11.47
C PHE A 17 22.70 3.21 -11.14
N ASN A 18 22.86 3.95 -10.03
CA ASN A 18 21.94 5.01 -9.59
C ASN A 18 22.12 6.26 -10.47
N PHE A 19 21.40 6.36 -11.58
CA PHE A 19 21.40 7.57 -12.41
C PHE A 19 19.99 8.16 -12.53
N ILE A 20 19.91 9.47 -12.29
CA ILE A 20 18.75 10.29 -12.61
C ILE A 20 18.83 10.63 -14.09
N PHE A 21 17.77 10.35 -14.81
CA PHE A 21 17.53 10.74 -16.18
C PHE A 21 16.55 11.92 -16.20
N CYS A 22 16.74 12.85 -17.12
CA CYS A 22 15.97 14.09 -17.18
C CYS A 22 15.19 14.20 -18.49
N SER A 23 14.13 15.02 -18.46
CA SER A 23 13.35 15.42 -19.65
C SER A 23 12.78 14.21 -20.41
N GLY A 24 12.21 13.26 -19.69
CA GLY A 24 11.60 12.06 -20.25
C GLY A 24 10.28 12.33 -20.96
N ILE A 25 10.05 11.67 -22.10
CA ILE A 25 8.75 11.54 -22.76
C ILE A 25 8.43 10.05 -22.84
N PHE A 26 7.29 9.66 -22.28
CA PHE A 26 6.75 8.31 -22.33
C PHE A 26 5.56 8.25 -23.29
N GLU A 27 5.60 7.39 -24.30
CA GLU A 27 4.49 7.16 -25.21
C GLU A 27 4.11 5.68 -25.23
N ILE A 28 2.82 5.43 -25.44
CA ILE A 28 2.26 4.08 -25.55
C ILE A 28 1.57 3.91 -26.90
N ASN A 29 1.92 2.83 -27.59
CA ASN A 29 1.14 2.28 -28.68
C ASN A 29 0.58 0.92 -28.27
N CYS A 30 -0.65 0.60 -28.70
CA CYS A 30 -1.24 -0.72 -28.50
C CYS A 30 -2.07 -1.13 -29.71
N SER A 31 -2.41 -2.42 -29.78
CA SER A 31 -3.35 -2.94 -30.78
C SER A 31 -4.71 -2.22 -30.72
N LYS A 32 -5.45 -2.19 -31.85
CA LYS A 32 -6.70 -1.42 -32.01
C LYS A 32 -7.86 -1.88 -31.12
N ASP A 33 -7.78 -3.10 -30.62
CA ASP A 33 -8.70 -3.74 -29.69
C ASP A 33 -8.41 -3.38 -28.22
N LEU A 34 -7.42 -2.52 -27.97
CA LEU A 34 -7.07 -1.96 -26.67
C LEU A 34 -7.14 -0.44 -26.69
N LYS A 35 -7.64 0.12 -25.58
CA LYS A 35 -7.58 1.55 -25.31
C LYS A 35 -6.88 1.83 -23.99
N ILE A 36 -6.22 2.98 -23.92
CA ILE A 36 -5.48 3.46 -22.75
C ILE A 36 -6.43 4.28 -21.87
N GLN A 37 -6.68 3.84 -20.65
CA GLN A 37 -7.49 4.57 -19.67
C GLN A 37 -6.67 5.66 -18.97
N GLY A 38 -5.38 5.41 -18.75
CA GLY A 38 -4.45 6.38 -18.21
C GLY A 38 -3.34 5.77 -17.38
N ILE A 39 -2.63 6.62 -16.63
CA ILE A 39 -1.44 6.27 -15.85
C ILE A 39 -1.56 6.82 -14.42
N ILE A 40 -1.12 6.02 -13.44
CA ILE A 40 -0.80 6.48 -12.09
C ILE A 40 0.71 6.33 -11.87
N GLY A 41 1.37 7.44 -11.52
CA GLY A 41 2.80 7.51 -11.29
C GLY A 41 3.36 8.93 -11.48
N PRO A 42 4.67 9.14 -11.27
CA PRO A 42 5.32 10.46 -11.34
C PRO A 42 5.46 10.97 -12.79
N CYS A 43 4.34 11.36 -13.40
CA CYS A 43 4.28 11.85 -14.77
C CYS A 43 3.17 12.90 -14.92
N ALA A 44 3.25 13.69 -16.00
CA ALA A 44 2.23 14.66 -16.37
C ALA A 44 1.75 14.40 -17.81
N SER A 45 0.45 14.53 -18.06
CA SER A 45 -0.14 14.36 -19.39
C SER A 45 0.48 15.34 -20.41
N LEU A 46 0.73 14.87 -21.64
CA LEU A 46 1.05 15.72 -22.79
C LEU A 46 -0.17 16.01 -23.66
N GLU A 47 -1.36 15.59 -23.23
CA GLU A 47 -2.64 15.85 -23.91
C GLU A 47 -2.67 15.40 -25.38
N LYS A 48 -1.81 14.45 -25.75
CA LYS A 48 -1.80 13.79 -27.06
C LYS A 48 -3.06 12.92 -27.20
N LYS A 49 -4.13 13.51 -27.73
CA LYS A 49 -5.38 12.81 -28.02
C LYS A 49 -5.20 11.88 -29.22
N GLY A 50 -5.95 10.79 -29.24
CA GLY A 50 -5.94 9.85 -30.36
C GLY A 50 -6.93 8.70 -30.19
N PRO A 51 -7.08 7.85 -31.21
CA PRO A 51 -8.02 6.72 -31.20
C PRO A 51 -7.69 5.67 -30.14
N LEU A 52 -6.46 5.69 -29.61
CA LEU A 52 -6.01 4.81 -28.54
C LEU A 52 -6.50 5.24 -27.15
N CYS A 53 -7.01 6.46 -26.98
CA CYS A 53 -7.48 6.94 -25.68
C CYS A 53 -8.86 6.37 -25.35
N SER A 54 -9.06 5.87 -24.13
CA SER A 54 -10.36 5.44 -23.63
C SER A 54 -11.20 6.63 -23.17
N ASP A 55 -12.53 6.48 -23.25
CA ASP A 55 -13.49 7.44 -22.70
C ASP A 55 -13.57 7.33 -21.17
N VAL A 56 -13.24 6.15 -20.63
CA VAL A 56 -13.12 5.91 -19.18
C VAL A 56 -11.70 6.24 -18.73
N VAL A 57 -11.55 7.28 -17.93
CA VAL A 57 -10.25 7.80 -17.48
C VAL A 57 -9.90 7.29 -16.07
N ILE A 58 -8.66 6.83 -15.89
CA ILE A 58 -8.06 6.50 -14.59
C ILE A 58 -6.72 7.21 -14.48
N GLY A 59 -6.49 7.93 -13.38
CA GLY A 59 -5.24 8.67 -13.19
C GLY A 59 -5.07 9.81 -14.20
N GLN A 60 -3.84 10.00 -14.67
CA GLN A 60 -3.50 10.90 -15.77
C GLN A 60 -3.87 10.25 -17.10
N GLY A 61 -5.15 10.32 -17.50
CA GLY A 61 -5.66 9.73 -18.74
C GLY A 61 -5.98 10.75 -19.84
N GLY A 62 -6.79 10.34 -20.81
CA GLY A 62 -7.16 11.17 -21.97
C GLY A 62 -6.01 11.47 -22.94
N THR A 63 -4.90 10.73 -22.82
CA THR A 63 -3.70 10.87 -23.65
C THR A 63 -3.01 9.52 -23.87
N SER A 64 -2.15 9.44 -24.89
CA SER A 64 -1.21 8.34 -25.09
C SER A 64 0.26 8.74 -24.86
N ALA A 65 0.51 9.95 -24.35
CA ALA A 65 1.86 10.43 -24.07
C ALA A 65 1.95 11.25 -22.78
N TRP A 66 3.05 11.09 -22.04
CA TRP A 66 3.31 11.75 -20.77
C TRP A 66 4.74 12.27 -20.69
N LYS A 67 4.92 13.37 -19.95
CA LYS A 67 6.22 13.90 -19.59
C LYS A 67 6.64 13.37 -18.21
N MET A 68 7.90 12.96 -18.10
CA MET A 68 8.55 12.55 -16.86
C MET A 68 9.80 13.40 -16.66
N CYS A 69 9.70 14.45 -15.84
CA CYS A 69 10.79 15.42 -15.68
C CYS A 69 12.06 14.79 -15.06
N GLY A 70 11.88 13.84 -14.15
CA GLY A 70 12.96 13.05 -13.56
C GLY A 70 12.52 11.61 -13.41
N LEU A 71 13.34 10.68 -13.90
CA LEU A 71 13.14 9.25 -13.74
C LEU A 71 14.48 8.59 -13.41
N ASP A 72 14.44 7.44 -12.76
CA ASP A 72 15.60 6.62 -12.46
C ASP A 72 15.27 5.15 -12.75
N LYS A 73 16.16 4.23 -12.35
CA LYS A 73 15.98 2.79 -12.54
C LYS A 73 14.86 2.18 -11.68
N SER A 74 14.43 2.83 -10.58
CA SER A 74 13.34 2.31 -9.72
C SER A 74 11.98 2.89 -10.08
N THR A 75 11.96 3.99 -10.85
CA THR A 75 10.74 4.65 -11.32
C THR A 75 9.87 3.67 -12.11
N SER A 76 8.69 3.40 -11.55
CA SER A 76 7.70 2.48 -12.09
C SER A 76 6.37 3.21 -12.28
N LEU A 77 5.68 2.91 -13.37
CA LEU A 77 4.37 3.49 -13.70
C LEU A 77 3.28 2.40 -13.65
N CYS A 78 2.08 2.77 -13.24
CA CYS A 78 0.90 1.91 -13.27
C CYS A 78 0.01 2.30 -14.45
N LEU A 79 -0.13 1.42 -15.43
CA LEU A 79 -0.86 1.68 -16.67
C LEU A 79 -2.21 0.96 -16.65
N PHE A 80 -3.27 1.66 -17.03
CA PHE A 80 -4.63 1.11 -17.10
C PHE A 80 -5.09 1.03 -18.55
N PHE A 81 -5.64 -0.12 -18.92
CA PHE A 81 -6.13 -0.41 -20.27
C PHE A 81 -7.55 -0.93 -20.22
N ASP A 82 -8.29 -0.64 -21.28
CA ASP A 82 -9.61 -1.15 -21.53
C ASP A 82 -9.60 -2.02 -22.79
N VAL A 83 -10.38 -3.10 -22.77
CA VAL A 83 -10.52 -4.01 -23.93
C VAL A 83 -11.79 -3.66 -24.68
N VAL A 84 -11.62 -3.29 -25.95
CA VAL A 84 -12.72 -2.97 -26.83
C VAL A 84 -13.41 -4.27 -27.24
N ARG A 85 -14.59 -4.52 -26.67
CA ARG A 85 -15.42 -5.69 -27.05
C ARG A 85 -15.96 -5.48 -28.46
N LYS A 86 -15.79 -6.48 -29.33
CA LYS A 86 -16.46 -6.54 -30.63
C LYS A 86 -17.85 -7.14 -30.43
N GLU A 87 -18.91 -6.38 -30.69
CA GLU A 87 -20.31 -6.82 -30.49
C GLU A 87 -20.88 -7.77 -31.57
N SER A 88 -20.06 -8.26 -32.51
CA SER A 88 -20.53 -9.13 -33.59
C SER A 88 -20.37 -10.63 -33.25
N PRO A 89 -21.44 -11.45 -33.26
CA PRO A 89 -21.39 -12.89 -33.01
C PRO A 89 -20.52 -13.69 -34.00
N ASP A 90 -20.30 -13.17 -35.22
CA ASP A 90 -19.52 -13.83 -36.28
C ASP A 90 -18.00 -13.53 -36.22
N ALA A 91 -17.51 -12.82 -35.20
CA ALA A 91 -16.10 -12.44 -35.07
C ALA A 91 -15.15 -13.58 -34.66
N ALA A 92 -15.66 -14.79 -34.41
CA ALA A 92 -14.83 -15.96 -34.11
C ALA A 92 -13.89 -16.35 -35.27
N ILE A 93 -14.10 -15.82 -36.48
CA ILE A 93 -13.39 -16.24 -37.70
C ILE A 93 -12.41 -15.16 -38.24
N GLN A 94 -12.33 -13.95 -37.65
CA GLN A 94 -11.44 -12.88 -38.14
C GLN A 94 -10.60 -12.20 -37.05
N ALA A 95 -9.85 -12.99 -36.29
CA ALA A 95 -8.62 -12.51 -35.66
C ALA A 95 -7.43 -12.98 -36.52
N THR A 96 -6.95 -12.13 -37.44
CA THR A 96 -5.73 -12.40 -38.23
C THR A 96 -4.48 -12.57 -37.35
N SER A 97 -4.56 -12.19 -36.07
CA SER A 97 -3.60 -12.53 -35.04
C SER A 97 -4.35 -12.84 -33.74
N ASN A 98 -4.09 -14.00 -33.13
CA ASN A 98 -4.59 -14.35 -31.80
C ASN A 98 -3.82 -13.63 -30.67
N GLN A 99 -3.06 -12.59 -31.00
CA GLN A 99 -2.22 -11.84 -30.09
C GLN A 99 -2.48 -10.34 -30.20
N PHE A 100 -2.35 -9.66 -29.07
CA PHE A 100 -2.31 -8.21 -28.99
C PHE A 100 -0.94 -7.75 -28.54
N TYR A 101 -0.63 -6.50 -28.88
CA TYR A 101 0.69 -5.92 -28.67
C TYR A 101 0.58 -4.63 -27.89
N PHE A 102 1.59 -4.39 -27.06
CA PHE A 102 1.90 -3.10 -26.47
C PHE A 102 3.30 -2.70 -26.89
N GLN A 103 3.50 -1.41 -27.09
CA GLN A 103 4.81 -0.84 -27.31
C GLN A 103 4.95 0.42 -26.47
N PHE A 104 5.96 0.42 -25.61
CA PHE A 104 6.30 1.50 -24.71
C PHE A 104 7.55 2.18 -25.24
N LEU A 105 7.48 3.49 -25.45
CA LEU A 105 8.57 4.30 -25.93
C LEU A 105 8.94 5.30 -24.84
N THR A 106 10.18 5.28 -24.38
CA THR A 106 10.70 6.25 -23.42
C THR A 106 11.87 6.99 -24.03
N TYR A 107 11.64 8.24 -24.41
CA TYR A 107 12.69 9.18 -24.80
C TYR A 107 13.20 9.82 -23.52
N TYR A 108 14.52 9.91 -23.32
CA TYR A 108 15.10 10.58 -22.16
C TYR A 108 16.51 11.07 -22.45
N GLN A 109 16.97 12.03 -21.66
CA GLN A 109 18.37 12.42 -21.64
C GLN A 109 19.11 11.62 -20.57
N ASN A 110 20.19 10.94 -20.96
CA ASN A 110 21.03 10.23 -20.00
C ASN A 110 21.91 11.20 -19.18
N ASN A 111 22.55 10.70 -18.14
CA ASN A 111 23.50 11.45 -17.30
C ASN A 111 24.70 12.05 -18.06
N LYS A 112 24.99 11.57 -19.27
CA LYS A 112 26.05 12.09 -20.17
C LYS A 112 25.51 13.16 -21.14
N GLY A 113 24.26 13.58 -20.99
CA GLY A 113 23.60 14.54 -21.86
C GLY A 113 23.11 13.97 -23.21
N GLN A 114 23.29 12.67 -23.46
CA GLN A 114 22.89 12.03 -24.71
C GLN A 114 21.41 11.68 -24.70
N MET A 115 20.72 11.97 -25.80
CA MET A 115 19.35 11.53 -26.01
C MET A 115 19.33 10.02 -26.25
N ARG A 116 18.44 9.32 -25.55
CA ARG A 116 18.23 7.88 -25.66
C ARG A 116 16.75 7.61 -25.86
N LEU A 117 16.47 6.56 -26.63
CA LEU A 117 15.13 5.98 -26.77
C LEU A 117 15.20 4.55 -26.26
N ARG A 118 14.41 4.24 -25.23
CA ARG A 118 14.13 2.87 -24.79
C ARG A 118 12.81 2.44 -25.40
N VAL A 119 12.80 1.33 -26.12
CA VAL A 119 11.59 0.72 -26.67
C VAL A 119 11.38 -0.63 -26.01
N THR A 120 10.18 -0.88 -25.52
CA THR A 120 9.78 -2.18 -24.97
C THR A 120 8.49 -2.61 -25.66
N THR A 121 8.56 -3.72 -26.39
CA THR A 121 7.40 -4.31 -27.07
C THR A 121 6.99 -5.58 -26.34
N LEU A 122 5.71 -5.72 -26.04
CA LEU A 122 5.12 -6.88 -25.39
C LEU A 122 4.00 -7.44 -26.25
N SER A 123 3.87 -8.77 -26.25
CA SER A 123 2.70 -9.44 -26.82
C SER A 123 2.06 -10.38 -25.80
N ARG A 124 0.74 -10.57 -25.95
CA ARG A 124 -0.07 -11.50 -25.16
C ARG A 124 -1.12 -12.14 -26.06
N ARG A 125 -1.55 -13.35 -25.71
CA ARG A 125 -2.61 -14.06 -26.44
C ARG A 125 -3.99 -13.63 -25.95
N TRP A 126 -4.94 -13.53 -26.88
CA TRP A 126 -6.35 -13.49 -26.52
C TRP A 126 -6.78 -14.86 -26.00
N ILE A 127 -7.69 -14.86 -25.02
CA ILE A 127 -8.30 -16.07 -24.47
C ILE A 127 -9.80 -15.96 -24.76
N ALA A 128 -10.33 -16.92 -25.52
CA ALA A 128 -11.75 -17.01 -25.87
C ALA A 128 -12.24 -18.46 -25.71
N GLY A 129 -13.50 -18.63 -25.32
CA GLY A 129 -14.13 -19.95 -25.19
C GLY A 129 -14.45 -20.37 -23.75
N PRO A 130 -15.08 -21.55 -23.56
CA PRO A 130 -15.56 -22.03 -22.26
C PRO A 130 -14.45 -22.36 -21.25
N GLU A 131 -13.25 -22.77 -21.70
CA GLU A 131 -12.07 -22.97 -20.82
C GLU A 131 -11.32 -21.67 -20.49
N SER A 132 -11.86 -20.51 -20.88
CA SER A 132 -11.18 -19.21 -20.72
C SER A 132 -10.86 -18.86 -19.27
N VAL A 133 -11.65 -19.33 -18.31
CA VAL A 133 -11.47 -18.97 -16.89
C VAL A 133 -10.19 -19.56 -16.31
N GLN A 134 -9.87 -20.82 -16.62
CA GLN A 134 -8.65 -21.46 -16.12
C GLN A 134 -7.39 -20.82 -16.70
N ASP A 135 -7.41 -20.53 -18.00
CA ASP A 135 -6.33 -19.81 -18.69
C ASP A 135 -6.14 -18.38 -18.13
N LEU A 136 -7.23 -17.70 -17.75
CA LEU A 136 -7.18 -16.39 -17.11
C LEU A 136 -6.59 -16.46 -15.70
N ILE A 137 -6.99 -17.46 -14.90
CA ILE A 137 -6.44 -17.70 -13.55
C ILE A 137 -4.95 -18.03 -13.64
N ALA A 138 -4.53 -18.86 -14.61
CA ALA A 138 -3.13 -19.19 -14.82
C ALA A 138 -2.27 -17.97 -15.17
N GLY A 139 -2.86 -16.97 -15.85
CA GLY A 139 -2.22 -15.71 -16.20
C GLY A 139 -2.33 -14.61 -15.12
N PHE A 140 -3.00 -14.88 -14.00
CA PHE A 140 -3.19 -13.89 -12.93
C PHE A 140 -1.93 -13.73 -12.08
N ASP A 141 -1.55 -12.47 -11.86
CA ASP A 141 -0.46 -12.08 -10.97
C ASP A 141 -1.05 -11.34 -9.77
N GLN A 142 -1.12 -12.04 -8.64
CA GLN A 142 -1.75 -11.53 -7.42
C GLN A 142 -0.97 -10.38 -6.76
N GLU A 143 0.35 -10.35 -6.87
CA GLU A 143 1.17 -9.25 -6.33
C GLU A 143 0.95 -7.99 -7.15
N ALA A 144 1.05 -8.11 -8.49
CA ALA A 144 0.75 -7.03 -9.41
C ALA A 144 -0.66 -6.47 -9.21
N ALA A 145 -1.65 -7.36 -9.13
CA ALA A 145 -3.04 -6.99 -8.91
C ALA A 145 -3.23 -6.24 -7.60
N ALA A 146 -2.61 -6.71 -6.51
CA ALA A 146 -2.69 -6.05 -5.22
C ALA A 146 -2.12 -4.63 -5.26
N ILE A 147 -0.97 -4.43 -5.92
CA ILE A 147 -0.34 -3.11 -6.00
C ILE A 147 -1.08 -2.17 -6.95
N VAL A 148 -1.62 -2.66 -8.06
CA VAL A 148 -2.47 -1.86 -8.95
C VAL A 148 -3.73 -1.39 -8.22
N MET A 149 -4.37 -2.27 -7.46
CA MET A 149 -5.50 -1.91 -6.59
C MET A 149 -5.10 -0.90 -5.53
N ALA A 150 -3.94 -1.10 -4.89
CA ALA A 150 -3.43 -0.18 -3.88
C ALA A 150 -3.21 1.23 -4.43
N ARG A 151 -2.59 1.34 -5.60
CA ARG A 151 -2.37 2.61 -6.32
C ARG A 151 -3.68 3.27 -6.73
N GLN A 152 -4.63 2.49 -7.25
CA GLN A 152 -5.92 3.01 -7.67
C GLN A 152 -6.72 3.56 -6.49
N VAL A 153 -6.78 2.84 -5.37
CA VAL A 153 -7.46 3.30 -4.16
C VAL A 153 -6.76 4.52 -3.58
N SER A 154 -5.43 4.48 -3.47
CA SER A 154 -4.63 5.61 -2.99
C SER A 154 -4.88 6.87 -3.82
N PHE A 155 -4.88 6.74 -5.15
CA PHE A 155 -5.17 7.86 -6.06
C PHE A 155 -6.59 8.39 -5.89
N LYS A 156 -7.59 7.50 -5.82
CA LYS A 156 -8.99 7.90 -5.58
C LYS A 156 -9.15 8.63 -4.26
N MET A 157 -8.49 8.17 -3.20
CA MET A 157 -8.48 8.86 -1.92
C MET A 157 -7.90 10.27 -2.05
N GLU A 158 -6.82 10.47 -2.80
CA GLU A 158 -6.26 11.81 -3.04
C GLU A 158 -7.19 12.70 -3.88
N THR A 159 -7.85 12.17 -4.91
CA THR A 159 -8.69 12.99 -5.78
C THR A 159 -10.08 13.25 -5.22
N GLU A 160 -10.66 12.29 -4.51
CA GLU A 160 -12.06 12.29 -4.07
C GLU A 160 -12.20 12.70 -2.59
N LEU A 161 -11.20 12.46 -1.73
CA LEU A 161 -11.23 12.87 -0.31
C LEU A 161 -10.50 14.20 -0.06
N PHE A 162 -9.35 14.44 -0.70
CA PHE A 162 -8.54 15.63 -0.46
C PHE A 162 -8.98 16.88 -1.24
N CYS A 163 -10.09 16.83 -1.98
CA CYS A 163 -10.74 18.04 -2.47
C CYS A 163 -11.15 19.00 -1.31
N CYS A 164 -11.19 18.50 -0.06
CA CYS A 164 -11.31 19.34 1.14
C CYS A 164 -10.03 20.15 1.48
N CYS A 165 -8.82 19.75 1.07
CA CYS A 165 -7.60 20.54 1.33
C CYS A 165 -7.38 21.69 0.34
N SER A 166 -8.01 21.66 -0.84
CA SER A 166 -8.15 22.84 -1.70
C SER A 166 -9.02 23.94 -1.06
N CYS A 167 -9.81 23.65 -0.01
CA CYS A 167 -10.41 24.70 0.82
C CYS A 167 -9.39 25.35 1.79
N PHE A 168 -8.28 24.68 2.10
CA PHE A 168 -7.27 25.22 3.03
C PHE A 168 -6.16 26.03 2.33
N THR A 169 -6.04 25.95 1.02
CA THR A 169 -5.06 26.72 0.23
C THR A 169 -5.77 27.82 -0.59
N LEU A 170 -6.18 28.89 0.12
CA LEU A 170 -6.72 30.19 -0.34
C LEU A 170 -8.23 30.26 -0.70
N PRO A 171 -9.10 31.00 0.03
CA PRO A 171 -8.96 31.67 1.33
C PRO A 171 -10.07 31.23 2.33
N ALA A 172 -9.95 30.06 2.97
CA ALA A 172 -10.69 29.79 4.23
C ALA A 172 -9.87 30.19 5.48
N PHE A 173 -8.68 30.75 5.26
CA PHE A 173 -8.01 31.69 6.16
C PHE A 173 -8.51 33.13 5.89
N LEU A 174 -9.80 33.30 5.60
CA LEU A 174 -10.46 34.49 6.13
C LEU A 174 -10.47 34.28 7.64
N ILE A 175 -9.35 34.67 8.24
CA ILE A 175 -9.28 35.10 9.60
C ILE A 175 -10.60 35.81 9.83
N LEU A 176 -11.41 35.28 10.74
CA LEU A 176 -12.38 36.06 11.49
C LEU A 176 -11.57 37.14 12.24
N LEU A 177 -10.95 38.06 11.49
CA LEU A 177 -10.75 39.44 11.85
C LEU A 177 -12.15 40.04 11.80
N LEU A 178 -13.03 39.56 12.68
CA LEU A 178 -13.97 40.47 13.28
C LEU A 178 -13.08 41.51 13.93
N SER A 179 -13.09 42.70 13.35
CA SER A 179 -12.58 43.92 13.93
C SER A 179 -12.87 43.89 15.43
N ALA A 180 -11.86 43.61 16.24
CA ALA A 180 -11.97 43.85 17.66
C ALA A 180 -12.17 45.36 17.81
N PRO A 181 -13.24 45.84 18.48
CA PRO A 181 -13.24 47.21 18.96
C PRO A 181 -12.04 47.39 19.91
N PRO A 182 -11.54 48.63 20.08
CA PRO A 182 -10.30 48.90 20.78
C PRO A 182 -10.51 48.77 22.29
N THR A 183 -10.71 47.56 22.79
CA THR A 183 -10.83 47.27 24.22
C THR A 183 -10.11 45.96 24.55
N GLY A 184 -8.78 46.01 24.55
CA GLY A 184 -7.92 45.51 25.62
C GLY A 184 -7.96 44.06 26.13
N LEU A 185 -8.67 43.11 25.53
CA LEU A 185 -8.70 41.72 26.03
C LEU A 185 -8.41 40.69 24.92
N SER A 186 -7.33 39.94 25.10
CA SER A 186 -6.89 38.86 24.21
C SER A 186 -7.55 37.54 24.62
N SER A 187 -8.52 37.05 23.85
CA SER A 187 -9.13 35.73 24.06
C SER A 187 -8.51 34.71 23.10
N TYR A 188 -7.96 33.62 23.64
CA TYR A 188 -7.44 32.49 22.87
C TYR A 188 -8.56 31.50 22.55
N CYS A 189 -8.59 30.96 21.32
CA CYS A 189 -9.59 29.99 20.86
C CYS A 189 -8.92 28.62 20.67
N PHE A 190 -9.47 27.56 21.26
CA PHE A 190 -9.00 26.18 21.09
C PHE A 190 -10.02 25.36 20.27
N LEU A 191 -9.52 24.67 19.24
CA LEU A 191 -10.29 23.65 18.51
C LEU A 191 -10.09 22.29 19.20
N ARG A 192 -11.19 21.66 19.63
CA ARG A 192 -11.19 20.29 20.17
C ARG A 192 -12.10 19.42 19.32
N SER A 193 -11.53 18.37 18.72
CA SER A 193 -12.27 17.34 17.97
C SER A 193 -13.00 16.41 18.96
N PHE A 194 -14.27 16.09 18.70
CA PHE A 194 -15.06 15.19 19.55
C PHE A 194 -15.62 13.95 18.82
N SER A 195 -15.73 13.95 17.48
CA SER A 195 -16.04 12.75 16.67
C SER A 195 -15.94 13.07 15.15
N GLN A 196 -16.04 12.04 14.29
CA GLN A 196 -15.85 12.09 12.83
C GLN A 196 -16.76 13.08 12.06
N THR A 197 -17.72 13.77 12.70
CA THR A 197 -18.70 14.62 12.00
C THR A 197 -19.01 15.97 12.65
N GLU A 198 -18.45 16.31 13.82
CA GLU A 198 -18.76 17.58 14.49
C GLU A 198 -17.52 18.27 15.08
N PHE A 199 -17.38 19.57 14.79
CA PHE A 199 -16.47 20.48 15.47
C PHE A 199 -17.29 21.50 16.28
N VAL A 200 -16.96 21.69 17.55
CA VAL A 200 -17.56 22.75 18.39
C VAL A 200 -16.50 23.81 18.66
N LEU A 201 -16.74 25.03 18.16
CA LEU A 201 -15.92 26.19 18.46
C LEU A 201 -16.36 26.76 19.82
N MET A 202 -15.51 26.61 20.85
CA MET A 202 -15.76 27.18 22.17
C MET A 202 -15.04 28.52 22.29
N ILE A 203 -15.77 29.63 22.14
CA ILE A 203 -15.27 30.97 22.50
C ILE A 203 -15.75 31.25 23.93
N GLY A 204 -14.82 31.52 24.85
CA GLY A 204 -15.15 31.89 26.22
C GLY A 204 -15.77 33.29 26.28
N GLU A 205 -17.10 33.36 26.36
CA GLU A 205 -17.91 34.02 27.40
C GLU A 205 -19.36 34.27 26.92
N ALA A 206 -20.31 34.05 27.83
CA ALA A 206 -21.75 34.41 27.82
C ALA A 206 -22.76 33.56 26.99
N GLU A 207 -23.40 32.62 27.70
CA GLU A 207 -24.84 32.25 27.72
C GLU A 207 -25.79 32.66 26.55
N LYS A 208 -25.47 32.32 25.29
CA LYS A 208 -26.51 32.20 24.25
C LYS A 208 -26.30 30.96 23.39
N PRO A 209 -27.32 30.11 23.18
CA PRO A 209 -27.22 29.00 22.24
C PRO A 209 -27.15 29.56 20.80
N LEU A 210 -25.99 29.40 20.17
CA LEU A 210 -25.78 29.75 18.76
C LEU A 210 -26.27 28.61 17.84
N PRO A 211 -26.68 28.91 16.60
CA PRO A 211 -27.14 27.90 15.65
C PRO A 211 -26.03 26.89 15.35
N ARG A 212 -26.35 25.59 15.43
CA ARG A 212 -25.47 24.50 15.00
C ARG A 212 -25.10 24.69 13.52
N ILE A 213 -23.82 24.91 13.24
CA ILE A 213 -23.29 24.88 11.88
C ILE A 213 -22.93 23.42 11.59
N SER A 214 -23.84 22.71 10.93
CA SER A 214 -23.60 21.33 10.46
C SER A 214 -22.84 21.39 9.14
N VAL A 215 -21.57 20.98 9.12
CA VAL A 215 -20.82 20.77 7.88
C VAL A 215 -21.21 19.40 7.32
N HIS A 216 -22.04 19.37 6.28
CA HIS A 216 -22.40 18.13 5.60
C HIS A 216 -21.31 17.74 4.60
N PHE A 217 -20.54 16.68 4.91
CA PHE A 217 -19.66 16.03 3.95
C PHE A 217 -20.54 15.24 2.95
N ALA A 218 -20.50 15.63 1.67
CA ALA A 218 -21.22 14.94 0.60
C ALA A 218 -20.68 13.52 0.43
N ALA A 219 -21.57 12.56 0.13
CA ALA A 219 -21.32 11.11 0.07
C ALA A 219 -19.91 10.75 -0.42
N GLU A 220 -19.06 10.48 0.56
CA GLU A 220 -17.61 10.44 0.48
C GLU A 220 -17.16 9.06 -0.03
N PHE A 221 -16.10 9.01 -0.86
CA PHE A 221 -15.54 7.74 -1.34
C PHE A 221 -15.04 6.90 -0.16
N ASP A 222 -15.74 5.80 0.15
CA ASP A 222 -15.30 4.86 1.18
C ASP A 222 -14.30 3.84 0.57
N PRO A 223 -12.99 3.97 0.85
CA PRO A 223 -11.97 3.11 0.25
C PRO A 223 -12.10 1.65 0.72
N ILE A 224 -12.52 1.42 1.96
CA ILE A 224 -12.63 0.08 2.54
C ILE A 224 -13.80 -0.64 1.89
N ARG A 225 -14.97 0.01 1.84
CA ARG A 225 -16.14 -0.58 1.19
C ARG A 225 -15.92 -0.81 -0.29
N TRP A 226 -15.19 0.07 -0.97
CA TRP A 226 -14.83 -0.13 -2.38
C TRP A 226 -13.92 -1.35 -2.56
N LEU A 227 -12.90 -1.48 -1.70
CA LEU A 227 -11.96 -2.60 -1.73
C LEU A 227 -12.66 -3.94 -1.42
N ASP A 228 -13.46 -3.98 -0.35
CA ASP A 228 -14.17 -5.18 0.08
C ASP A 228 -15.14 -5.66 -1.02
N LYS A 229 -15.88 -4.73 -1.68
CA LYS A 229 -16.71 -5.06 -2.84
C LYS A 229 -15.89 -5.59 -4.03
N ALA A 230 -14.74 -4.99 -4.31
CA ALA A 230 -13.87 -5.45 -5.40
C ALA A 230 -13.33 -6.87 -5.12
N LEU A 231 -12.92 -7.13 -3.88
CA LEU A 231 -12.45 -8.45 -3.44
C LEU A 231 -13.55 -9.51 -3.53
N ILE A 232 -14.76 -9.21 -3.04
CA ILE A 232 -15.92 -10.12 -3.15
C ILE A 232 -16.17 -10.44 -4.62
N ASN A 233 -16.20 -9.44 -5.51
CA ASN A 233 -16.42 -9.67 -6.93
C ASN A 233 -15.35 -10.56 -7.58
N VAL A 234 -14.09 -10.44 -7.17
CA VAL A 234 -13.00 -11.31 -7.65
C VAL A 234 -13.20 -12.73 -7.13
N CYS A 235 -13.43 -12.90 -5.83
CA CYS A 235 -13.62 -14.19 -5.18
C CYS A 235 -14.88 -14.93 -5.68
N SER A 236 -16.01 -14.25 -5.84
CA SER A 236 -17.24 -14.85 -6.38
C SER A 236 -17.11 -15.26 -7.84
N ARG A 237 -16.20 -14.63 -8.59
CA ARG A 237 -16.00 -14.93 -10.01
C ARG A 237 -14.99 -16.04 -10.27
N PHE A 238 -13.93 -16.11 -9.46
CA PHE A 238 -12.80 -17.01 -9.70
C PHE A 238 -12.61 -18.08 -8.60
N GLY A 239 -13.40 -18.02 -7.53
CA GLY A 239 -13.41 -19.03 -6.47
C GLY A 239 -14.32 -20.21 -6.80
N GLU A 240 -13.97 -21.35 -6.23
CA GLU A 240 -14.77 -22.57 -6.29
C GLU A 240 -15.51 -22.73 -4.96
N PHE A 241 -16.83 -22.90 -5.02
CA PHE A 241 -17.67 -23.07 -3.84
C PHE A 241 -19.02 -23.71 -4.18
N GLN A 242 -19.65 -24.27 -3.16
CA GLN A 242 -21.05 -24.64 -3.15
C GLN A 242 -21.86 -23.50 -2.51
N LYS A 243 -22.99 -23.18 -3.12
CA LYS A 243 -23.86 -22.10 -2.66
C LYS A 243 -24.28 -22.32 -1.20
N ASP A 244 -24.34 -21.24 -0.43
CA ASP A 244 -24.76 -21.22 0.98
C ASP A 244 -23.88 -22.09 1.91
N THR A 245 -22.71 -22.55 1.45
CA THR A 245 -21.79 -23.42 2.21
C THR A 245 -20.39 -22.78 2.31
N PRO A 246 -20.12 -21.94 3.33
CA PRO A 246 -18.87 -21.17 3.43
C PRO A 246 -17.59 -22.03 3.43
N SER A 247 -17.62 -23.18 4.11
CA SER A 247 -16.47 -24.09 4.23
C SER A 247 -16.03 -24.74 2.92
N SER A 248 -16.86 -24.66 1.88
CA SER A 248 -16.52 -25.17 0.54
C SER A 248 -15.69 -24.19 -0.29
N PHE A 249 -15.56 -22.94 0.15
CA PHE A 249 -14.86 -21.91 -0.61
C PHE A 249 -13.37 -22.19 -0.69
N SER A 250 -12.85 -22.17 -1.92
CA SER A 250 -11.42 -22.29 -2.19
C SER A 250 -11.00 -21.40 -3.36
N LEU A 251 -9.71 -21.04 -3.37
CA LEU A 251 -9.08 -20.25 -4.42
C LEU A 251 -7.90 -21.00 -5.00
N SER A 252 -7.66 -20.82 -6.30
CA SER A 252 -6.44 -21.29 -6.96
C SER A 252 -5.18 -20.72 -6.29
N PRO A 253 -4.05 -21.45 -6.24
CA PRO A 253 -2.78 -20.93 -5.70
C PRO A 253 -2.29 -19.61 -6.33
N ARG A 254 -2.75 -19.30 -7.55
CA ARG A 254 -2.46 -18.02 -8.24
C ARG A 254 -3.20 -16.82 -7.63
N LEU A 255 -4.27 -17.06 -6.88
CA LEU A 255 -5.19 -16.07 -6.31
C LEU A 255 -5.27 -16.15 -4.78
N SER A 256 -4.80 -17.22 -4.15
CA SER A 256 -5.04 -17.52 -2.73
C SER A 256 -4.43 -16.51 -1.76
N ILE A 257 -3.38 -15.78 -2.16
CA ILE A 257 -2.73 -14.74 -1.32
C ILE A 257 -3.37 -13.37 -1.55
N PHE A 258 -4.13 -13.18 -2.64
CA PHE A 258 -4.76 -11.90 -2.96
C PHE A 258 -5.67 -11.36 -1.81
N PRO A 259 -6.53 -12.18 -1.15
CA PRO A 259 -7.30 -11.73 0.01
C PRO A 259 -6.41 -11.25 1.18
N GLN A 260 -5.26 -11.89 1.39
CA GLN A 260 -4.30 -11.50 2.42
C GLN A 260 -3.70 -10.11 2.13
N PHE A 261 -3.33 -9.84 0.87
CA PHE A 261 -2.89 -8.50 0.49
C PHE A 261 -3.97 -7.45 0.71
N MET A 262 -5.24 -7.73 0.39
CA MET A 262 -6.33 -6.79 0.63
C MET A 262 -6.57 -6.54 2.12
N PHE A 263 -6.43 -7.57 2.96
CA PHE A 263 -6.50 -7.45 4.41
C PHE A 263 -5.39 -6.55 4.99
N HIS A 264 -4.14 -6.72 4.56
CA HIS A 264 -3.07 -5.84 5.02
C HIS A 264 -3.21 -4.43 4.43
N PHE A 265 -3.59 -4.29 3.16
CA PHE A 265 -3.76 -3.00 2.51
C PHE A 265 -4.83 -2.13 3.17
N ARG A 266 -6.02 -2.66 3.47
CA ARG A 266 -7.11 -1.90 4.12
C ARG A 266 -6.79 -1.41 5.53
N ARG A 267 -5.80 -2.03 6.19
CA ARG A 267 -5.29 -1.66 7.54
C ARG A 267 -4.00 -0.83 7.46
N SER A 268 -3.44 -0.68 6.26
CA SER A 268 -2.20 0.06 6.06
C SER A 268 -2.41 1.57 6.20
N GLN A 269 -1.30 2.28 6.41
CA GLN A 269 -1.27 3.75 6.47
C GLN A 269 -1.65 4.45 5.16
N PHE A 270 -1.78 3.69 4.06
CA PHE A 270 -2.27 4.23 2.79
C PHE A 270 -3.79 4.49 2.82
N VAL A 271 -4.52 3.69 3.60
CA VAL A 271 -5.98 3.74 3.74
C VAL A 271 -6.38 4.31 5.11
N GLN A 272 -5.81 3.78 6.20
CA GLN A 272 -6.03 4.26 7.56
C GLN A 272 -5.09 5.43 7.86
N VAL A 273 -5.51 6.64 7.50
CA VAL A 273 -4.69 7.86 7.65
C VAL A 273 -4.70 8.41 9.08
N PHE A 274 -5.53 7.87 9.97
CA PHE A 274 -5.54 8.25 11.38
C PHE A 274 -4.17 7.97 12.03
N ASN A 275 -3.72 8.84 12.93
CA ASN A 275 -2.37 8.87 13.51
C ASN A 275 -1.21 9.20 12.56
N ASN A 276 -1.47 9.55 11.30
CA ASN A 276 -0.46 10.12 10.40
C ASN A 276 -0.78 11.59 10.15
N SER A 277 0.26 12.41 10.00
CA SER A 277 0.09 13.76 9.46
C SER A 277 -0.30 13.71 7.96
N PRO A 278 -0.94 14.76 7.43
CA PRO A 278 -1.20 14.86 5.99
C PRO A 278 0.07 14.72 5.14
N ASP A 279 1.18 15.31 5.59
CA ASP A 279 2.47 15.26 4.91
C ASP A 279 3.06 13.84 4.89
N GLU A 280 2.99 13.11 6.01
CA GLU A 280 3.41 11.69 6.05
C GLU A 280 2.56 10.83 5.11
N THR A 281 1.25 11.05 5.10
CA THR A 281 0.33 10.33 4.20
C THR A 281 0.69 10.59 2.74
N ALA A 282 0.89 11.86 2.37
CA ALA A 282 1.30 12.25 1.02
C ALA A 282 2.66 11.64 0.66
N TYR A 283 3.62 11.65 1.58
CA TYR A 283 4.93 11.02 1.39
C TYR A 283 4.81 9.52 1.12
N PHE A 284 4.05 8.77 1.92
CA PHE A 284 3.90 7.33 1.72
C PHE A 284 3.27 7.03 0.35
N ARG A 285 2.19 7.74 -0.01
CA ARG A 285 1.51 7.54 -1.29
C ARG A 285 2.35 7.94 -2.49
N MET A 286 3.12 9.01 -2.38
CA MET A 286 4.10 9.42 -3.40
C MET A 286 5.11 8.30 -3.69
N ILE A 287 5.63 7.66 -2.64
CA ILE A 287 6.60 6.56 -2.78
C ILE A 287 5.93 5.30 -3.36
N LEU A 288 4.72 4.94 -2.90
CA LEU A 288 3.94 3.82 -3.46
C LEU A 288 3.70 3.98 -4.97
N ASN A 289 3.45 5.20 -5.43
CA ASN A 289 3.19 5.52 -6.83
C ASN A 289 4.46 5.54 -7.71
N ARG A 290 5.65 5.52 -7.12
CA ARG A 290 6.94 5.50 -7.83
C ARG A 290 7.61 4.12 -7.84
N GLU A 291 7.44 3.35 -6.77
CA GLU A 291 8.24 2.14 -6.54
C GLU A 291 7.85 0.93 -7.40
N ASN A 292 8.74 -0.06 -7.52
CA ASN A 292 8.39 -1.30 -8.23
C ASN A 292 7.43 -2.16 -7.39
N VAL A 293 6.95 -3.26 -7.96
CA VAL A 293 5.98 -4.12 -7.27
C VAL A 293 6.59 -4.87 -6.10
N ALA A 294 7.81 -5.38 -6.20
CA ALA A 294 8.45 -6.06 -5.08
C ALA A 294 8.53 -5.15 -3.84
N ASN A 295 8.99 -3.92 -4.02
CA ASN A 295 9.06 -2.92 -2.94
C ASN A 295 7.66 -2.51 -2.46
N SER A 296 6.70 -2.34 -3.36
CA SER A 296 5.32 -2.01 -3.00
C SER A 296 4.61 -3.13 -2.25
N VAL A 297 4.94 -4.40 -2.53
CA VAL A 297 4.44 -5.56 -1.77
C VAL A 297 4.92 -5.48 -0.34
N VAL A 298 6.20 -5.18 -0.10
CA VAL A 298 6.74 -4.98 1.27
C VAL A 298 6.06 -3.79 1.98
N MET A 299 5.69 -2.73 1.26
CA MET A 299 4.93 -1.62 1.85
C MET A 299 3.51 -2.03 2.29
N VAL A 300 2.84 -2.90 1.51
CA VAL A 300 1.47 -3.34 1.77
C VAL A 300 1.43 -4.44 2.83
N GLN A 301 2.27 -5.46 2.67
CA GLN A 301 2.44 -6.59 3.57
C GLN A 301 3.91 -6.69 3.98
N PRO A 302 4.28 -6.10 5.13
CA PRO A 302 5.62 -6.18 5.68
C PRO A 302 6.13 -7.62 5.82
N SER A 303 7.43 -7.82 5.61
CA SER A 303 8.08 -9.10 5.86
C SER A 303 8.60 -9.19 7.30
N LEU A 304 8.51 -10.38 7.89
CA LEU A 304 9.00 -10.65 9.23
C LEU A 304 9.97 -11.84 9.18
N ILE A 305 11.17 -11.66 9.72
CA ILE A 305 12.16 -12.72 9.87
C ILE A 305 12.36 -12.99 11.35
N SER A 306 12.33 -14.25 11.74
CA SER A 306 12.56 -14.74 13.09
C SER A 306 13.97 -15.31 13.20
N TYR A 307 14.70 -14.87 14.21
CA TYR A 307 16.01 -15.38 14.59
C TYR A 307 15.85 -16.11 15.93
N SER A 308 16.23 -17.37 15.97
CA SER A 308 16.30 -18.16 17.20
C SER A 308 17.74 -18.58 17.47
N PHE A 309 18.04 -18.99 18.70
CA PHE A 309 19.39 -19.42 19.04
C PHE A 309 19.76 -20.78 18.42
N HIS A 310 18.76 -21.60 18.09
CA HIS A 310 18.94 -23.00 17.66
C HIS A 310 18.72 -23.20 16.15
N SER A 311 18.09 -22.25 15.47
CA SER A 311 17.84 -22.29 14.03
C SER A 311 18.38 -21.03 13.36
N GLY A 312 18.67 -21.14 12.05
CA GLY A 312 19.00 -19.98 11.24
C GLY A 312 17.79 -19.04 11.07
N PRO A 313 18.00 -17.86 10.45
CA PRO A 313 16.92 -16.92 10.17
C PRO A 313 15.82 -17.57 9.31
N GLU A 314 14.57 -17.49 9.77
CA GLU A 314 13.42 -18.09 9.10
C GLU A 314 12.30 -17.06 8.88
N PRO A 315 11.60 -17.07 7.74
CA PRO A 315 10.42 -16.24 7.54
C PRO A 315 9.33 -16.59 8.58
N ALA A 316 8.79 -15.56 9.23
CA ALA A 316 7.69 -15.68 10.18
C ALA A 316 6.40 -15.07 9.62
N LEU A 317 5.26 -15.60 10.04
CA LEU A 317 3.96 -14.99 9.74
C LEU A 317 3.88 -13.62 10.44
N LEU A 318 3.26 -12.65 9.76
CA LEU A 318 3.04 -11.31 10.30
C LEU A 318 1.90 -11.31 11.32
N ASP A 319 2.11 -12.02 12.42
CA ASP A 319 1.11 -12.36 13.44
C ASP A 319 1.71 -12.18 14.84
N VAL A 320 0.87 -11.83 15.82
CA VAL A 320 1.28 -11.72 17.22
C VAL A 320 1.89 -13.03 17.76
N ALA A 321 1.46 -14.18 17.24
CA ALA A 321 2.02 -15.48 17.58
C ALA A 321 3.51 -15.65 17.23
N ALA A 322 4.07 -14.78 16.37
CA ALA A 322 5.51 -14.78 16.07
C ALA A 322 6.35 -14.21 17.21
N ILE A 323 5.76 -13.46 18.13
CA ILE A 323 6.46 -12.88 19.28
C ILE A 323 6.75 -13.97 20.31
N ALA A 324 8.03 -14.15 20.63
CA ALA A 324 8.49 -15.04 21.68
C ALA A 324 9.63 -14.39 22.49
N ALA A 325 9.75 -14.79 23.76
CA ALA A 325 10.73 -14.20 24.68
C ALA A 325 12.19 -14.49 24.30
N ASP A 326 12.43 -15.62 23.64
CA ASP A 326 13.74 -16.18 23.26
C ASP A 326 14.13 -15.91 21.80
N LYS A 327 13.35 -15.10 21.08
CA LYS A 327 13.58 -14.80 19.65
C LYS A 327 13.90 -13.33 19.43
N ILE A 328 14.58 -13.05 18.31
CA ILE A 328 14.70 -11.69 17.76
C ILE A 328 13.89 -11.66 16.46
N LEU A 329 13.13 -10.59 16.23
CA LEU A 329 12.37 -10.40 15.01
C LEU A 329 12.93 -9.21 14.21
N LEU A 330 13.12 -9.39 12.92
CA LEU A 330 13.41 -8.32 11.97
C LEU A 330 12.17 -8.07 11.10
N LEU A 331 11.49 -6.95 11.34
CA LEU A 331 10.37 -6.49 10.53
C LEU A 331 10.88 -5.50 9.49
N ASP A 332 10.53 -5.74 8.23
CA ASP A 332 10.75 -4.80 7.14
C ASP A 332 9.39 -4.36 6.57
N SER A 333 9.07 -3.08 6.74
CA SER A 333 7.84 -2.44 6.26
C SER A 333 8.09 -1.41 5.15
N PHE A 334 9.21 -1.56 4.43
CA PHE A 334 9.75 -0.62 3.45
C PHE A 334 10.24 0.70 4.05
N PHE A 335 9.38 1.47 4.71
CA PHE A 335 9.71 2.79 5.30
C PHE A 335 10.43 2.69 6.64
N THR A 336 10.20 1.61 7.37
CA THR A 336 10.75 1.37 8.70
C THR A 336 11.23 -0.08 8.79
N VAL A 337 12.45 -0.26 9.29
CA VAL A 337 13.02 -1.56 9.64
C VAL A 337 13.07 -1.65 11.17
N VAL A 338 12.48 -2.69 11.75
CA VAL A 338 12.41 -2.88 13.20
C VAL A 338 13.16 -4.13 13.61
N ILE A 339 14.13 -3.99 14.52
CA ILE A 339 14.76 -5.10 15.24
C ILE A 339 14.12 -5.18 16.62
N PHE A 340 13.34 -6.23 16.84
CA PHE A 340 12.60 -6.46 18.07
C PHE A 340 13.21 -7.61 18.86
N HIS A 341 13.61 -7.35 20.10
CA HIS A 341 14.19 -8.35 20.98
C HIS A 341 13.14 -8.90 21.93
N GLY A 342 12.97 -10.22 21.96
CA GLY A 342 12.18 -10.92 22.97
C GLY A 342 12.68 -10.62 24.39
N SER A 343 11.79 -10.75 25.37
CA SER A 343 12.07 -10.34 26.75
C SER A 343 13.29 -11.04 27.37
N THR A 344 13.49 -12.34 27.15
CA THR A 344 14.68 -13.09 27.61
C THR A 344 15.95 -12.60 26.93
N ILE A 345 15.92 -12.41 25.61
CA ILE A 345 17.07 -11.90 24.85
C ILE A 345 17.45 -10.49 25.30
N ALA A 346 16.46 -9.64 25.51
CA ALA A 346 16.67 -8.28 26.02
C ALA A 346 17.30 -8.28 27.42
N GLN A 347 16.88 -9.20 28.30
CA GLN A 347 17.49 -9.37 29.62
C GLN A 347 18.96 -9.80 29.51
N TRP A 348 19.27 -10.81 28.69
CA TRP A 348 20.65 -11.27 28.47
C TRP A 348 21.54 -10.20 27.84
N ARG A 349 21.00 -9.41 26.90
CA ARG A 349 21.71 -8.26 26.33
C ARG A 349 22.03 -7.21 27.40
N LYS A 350 21.06 -6.87 28.25
CA LYS A 350 21.23 -5.88 29.35
C LYS A 350 22.18 -6.36 30.43
N ALA A 351 22.23 -7.67 30.70
CA ALA A 351 23.18 -8.28 31.62
C ALA A 351 24.63 -8.25 31.10
N GLY A 352 24.84 -7.99 29.81
CA GLY A 352 26.18 -7.84 29.23
C GLY A 352 26.84 -9.14 28.79
N TYR A 353 26.11 -10.27 28.75
CA TYR A 353 26.68 -11.58 28.40
C TYR A 353 27.37 -11.60 27.03
N HIS A 354 26.91 -10.80 26.07
CA HIS A 354 27.54 -10.68 24.74
C HIS A 354 28.96 -10.10 24.76
N ASN A 355 29.40 -9.49 25.86
CA ASN A 355 30.77 -8.98 26.02
C ASN A 355 31.73 -10.04 26.59
N GLU A 356 31.20 -11.14 27.13
CA GLU A 356 31.99 -12.20 27.71
C GLU A 356 32.52 -13.13 26.61
N PRO A 357 33.82 -13.51 26.65
CA PRO A 357 34.42 -14.35 25.61
C PRO A 357 33.76 -15.73 25.52
N GLU A 358 33.18 -16.23 26.61
CA GLU A 358 32.45 -17.51 26.68
C GLU A 358 31.12 -17.48 25.91
N HIS A 359 30.58 -16.29 25.64
CA HIS A 359 29.26 -16.08 25.03
C HIS A 359 29.35 -15.43 23.65
N GLN A 360 30.44 -15.68 22.91
CA GLN A 360 30.63 -15.16 21.55
C GLN A 360 29.48 -15.54 20.59
N ALA A 361 28.88 -16.72 20.75
CA ALA A 361 27.71 -17.13 19.97
C ALA A 361 26.50 -16.19 20.17
N PHE A 362 26.30 -15.70 21.40
CA PHE A 362 25.25 -14.73 21.69
C PHE A 362 25.54 -13.35 21.08
N ALA A 363 26.81 -12.94 21.05
CA ALA A 363 27.21 -11.72 20.34
C ALA A 363 26.94 -11.81 18.82
N GLN A 364 27.22 -12.96 18.20
CA GLN A 364 26.90 -13.22 16.79
C GLN A 364 25.38 -13.24 16.56
N PHE A 365 24.63 -13.88 17.46
CA PHE A 365 23.16 -13.91 17.40
C PHE A 365 22.53 -12.52 17.44
N LEU A 366 23.01 -11.62 18.31
CA LEU A 366 22.56 -10.23 18.34
C LEU A 366 22.97 -9.44 17.10
N ARG A 367 24.09 -9.79 16.46
CA ARG A 367 24.61 -9.07 15.29
C ARG A 367 23.90 -9.44 13.99
N ALA A 368 23.50 -10.70 13.81
CA ALA A 368 22.87 -11.19 12.58
C ALA A 368 21.71 -10.29 12.07
N PRO A 369 20.68 -9.94 12.88
CA PRO A 369 19.59 -9.07 12.41
C PRO A 369 20.04 -7.63 12.11
N HIS A 370 21.13 -7.16 12.71
CA HIS A 370 21.72 -5.85 12.39
C HIS A 370 22.43 -5.87 11.05
N ASP A 371 23.23 -6.91 10.77
CA ASP A 371 23.90 -7.06 9.48
C ASP A 371 22.86 -7.14 8.34
N ASP A 372 21.75 -7.86 8.54
CA ASP A 372 20.64 -7.93 7.57
C ASP A 372 19.90 -6.59 7.43
N ALA A 373 19.64 -5.89 8.53
CA ALA A 373 19.05 -4.55 8.49
C ALA A 373 19.93 -3.54 7.73
N ASP A 374 21.25 -3.60 7.93
CA ASP A 374 22.21 -2.73 7.25
C ASP A 374 22.24 -2.98 5.74
N LEU A 375 22.09 -4.24 5.30
CA LEU A 375 21.94 -4.58 3.88
C LEU A 375 20.70 -3.91 3.28
N ILE A 376 19.55 -4.01 3.97
CA ILE A 376 18.31 -3.37 3.54
C ILE A 376 18.48 -1.84 3.45
N ILE A 377 19.05 -1.22 4.50
CA ILE A 377 19.27 0.23 4.59
C ILE A 377 20.18 0.74 3.47
N LYS A 378 21.22 -0.03 3.12
CA LYS A 378 22.22 0.35 2.12
C LYS A 378 21.66 0.35 0.70
N GLU A 379 20.76 -0.58 0.39
CA GLU A 379 20.22 -0.75 -0.96
C GLU A 379 18.97 0.11 -1.21
N ARG A 380 18.19 0.40 -0.16
CA ARG A 380 16.89 1.04 -0.29
C ARG A 380 16.97 2.56 -0.39
N PHE A 381 16.14 3.10 -1.27
CA PHE A 381 15.83 4.53 -1.33
C PHE A 381 14.31 4.72 -1.30
N PRO A 382 13.77 5.64 -0.50
CA PRO A 382 14.46 6.43 0.53
C PRO A 382 15.00 5.53 1.67
N VAL A 383 16.00 6.03 2.40
CA VAL A 383 16.60 5.30 3.51
C VAL A 383 15.53 5.03 4.58
N PRO A 384 15.29 3.77 4.97
CA PRO A 384 14.28 3.46 5.97
C PRO A 384 14.72 3.89 7.36
N ARG A 385 13.76 4.18 8.23
CA ARG A 385 14.02 4.42 9.65
C ARG A 385 14.35 3.08 10.32
N LEU A 386 15.53 2.95 10.91
CA LEU A 386 15.86 1.83 11.78
C LEU A 386 15.30 2.06 13.18
N VAL A 387 14.57 1.08 13.71
CA VAL A 387 14.02 1.10 15.07
C VAL A 387 14.48 -0.17 15.78
N ILE A 388 15.06 -0.01 16.96
CA ILE A 388 15.45 -1.14 17.81
C ILE A 388 14.64 -1.06 19.09
N CYS A 389 13.94 -2.14 19.43
CA CYS A 389 13.10 -2.18 20.61
C CYS A 389 13.11 -3.55 21.30
N ASP A 390 12.66 -3.57 22.56
CA ASP A 390 12.56 -4.75 23.40
C ASP A 390 11.09 -5.03 23.75
N GLN A 391 10.75 -6.31 23.91
CA GLN A 391 9.44 -6.73 24.43
C GLN A 391 9.20 -6.15 25.83
N HIS A 392 8.01 -5.57 26.05
CA HIS A 392 7.62 -4.84 27.27
C HIS A 392 8.47 -3.59 27.60
N GLY A 393 9.35 -3.16 26.68
CA GLY A 393 10.15 -1.94 26.83
C GLY A 393 9.26 -0.70 26.82
N SER A 394 9.08 -0.08 28.00
CA SER A 394 8.35 1.19 28.14
C SER A 394 9.20 2.43 27.82
N GLN A 395 10.52 2.25 27.62
CA GLN A 395 11.46 3.36 27.39
C GLN A 395 12.50 3.06 26.30
N VAL A 396 12.69 4.09 25.50
CA VAL A 396 13.52 4.25 24.30
C VAL A 396 15.01 4.29 24.66
N THR A 397 15.86 3.59 23.92
CA THR A 397 17.26 4.04 23.73
C THR A 397 17.31 4.75 22.37
N PHE A 398 17.46 6.08 22.42
CA PHE A 398 17.56 7.07 21.33
C PHE A 398 16.28 7.58 20.59
N TYR A 399 16.01 8.88 20.85
CA TYR A 399 15.24 9.92 20.14
C TYR A 399 13.77 9.70 19.68
N TYR A 400 12.90 10.54 20.26
CA TYR A 400 11.48 10.87 19.97
C TYR A 400 10.39 9.87 20.42
N PHE A 401 9.89 10.16 21.63
CA PHE A 401 8.51 10.13 22.14
C PHE A 401 7.42 9.35 21.36
N LEU A 402 7.52 8.03 21.31
CA LEU A 402 6.40 7.07 21.21
C LEU A 402 6.92 5.71 21.72
N PRO A 403 6.11 4.87 22.38
CA PRO A 403 6.53 3.52 22.75
C PRO A 403 6.79 2.69 21.48
N LEU A 404 8.07 2.52 21.13
CA LEU A 404 8.54 2.03 19.82
C LEU A 404 8.14 0.58 19.49
N ALA A 405 7.81 -0.24 20.50
CA ALA A 405 7.25 -1.57 20.28
C ALA A 405 5.91 -1.53 19.51
N ARG A 406 5.19 -0.39 19.53
CA ARG A 406 3.96 -0.21 18.75
C ARG A 406 4.18 -0.24 17.24
N PHE A 407 5.38 0.09 16.73
CA PHE A 407 5.65 0.01 15.29
C PHE A 407 5.57 -1.43 14.77
N LEU A 408 6.01 -2.40 15.57
CA LEU A 408 5.82 -3.82 15.27
C LEU A 408 4.35 -4.21 15.47
N LEU A 409 3.82 -3.99 16.68
CA LEU A 409 2.49 -4.48 17.07
C LEU A 409 1.36 -3.94 16.17
N ALA A 410 1.44 -2.68 15.72
CA ALA A 410 0.44 -2.10 14.83
C ALA A 410 0.43 -2.72 13.41
N LYS A 411 1.47 -3.48 13.04
CA LYS A 411 1.57 -4.17 11.74
C LYS A 411 1.20 -5.65 11.82
N LEU A 412 1.20 -6.24 13.02
CA LEU A 412 0.89 -7.65 13.21
C LEU A 412 -0.62 -7.92 13.13
N ASN A 413 -0.95 -9.13 12.68
CA ASN A 413 -2.30 -9.65 12.77
C ASN A 413 -2.67 -9.91 14.25
N PRO A 414 -3.79 -9.34 14.76
CA PRO A 414 -4.24 -9.54 16.13
C PRO A 414 -5.00 -10.87 16.25
N SER A 415 -4.31 -12.00 16.11
CA SER A 415 -4.90 -13.33 16.31
C SER A 415 -5.19 -13.64 17.78
N ALA A 416 -4.43 -13.04 18.70
CA ALA A 416 -4.67 -13.07 20.14
C ALA A 416 -4.96 -11.64 20.64
N THR A 417 -6.21 -11.40 21.05
CA THR A 417 -6.65 -10.13 21.67
C THR A 417 -7.13 -10.37 23.10
N TYR A 418 -7.39 -9.30 23.85
CA TYR A 418 -7.91 -9.38 25.22
C TYR A 418 -9.27 -10.07 25.33
N SER A 419 -9.99 -10.25 24.22
CA SER A 419 -11.27 -10.94 24.16
C SER A 419 -11.14 -12.44 23.88
N THR A 420 -9.95 -12.95 23.55
CA THR A 420 -9.71 -14.36 23.25
C THR A 420 -9.53 -15.16 24.55
N GLU A 421 -10.40 -16.14 24.82
CA GLU A 421 -10.38 -16.93 26.07
C GLU A 421 -9.21 -17.92 26.18
N ASN A 422 -8.51 -18.20 25.07
CA ASN A 422 -7.34 -19.10 25.04
C ASN A 422 -6.02 -18.31 25.13
N TYR A 423 -5.59 -18.03 26.36
CA TYR A 423 -4.29 -17.42 26.62
C TYR A 423 -3.16 -18.46 26.51
N ASN A 424 -2.25 -18.28 25.55
CA ASN A 424 -1.00 -19.03 25.53
C ASN A 424 -0.03 -18.45 26.57
N PRO A 425 0.44 -19.23 27.56
CA PRO A 425 1.40 -18.75 28.56
C PRO A 425 2.70 -18.30 27.86
N GLY A 426 3.02 -17.01 27.95
CA GLY A 426 4.23 -16.41 27.35
C GLY A 426 4.04 -15.79 25.96
N GLY A 427 2.82 -15.83 25.39
CA GLY A 427 2.46 -15.09 24.18
C GLY A 427 2.17 -13.61 24.47
N ASP A 428 2.35 -12.75 23.47
CA ASP A 428 1.97 -11.34 23.53
C ASP A 428 0.49 -11.16 23.13
N ILE A 429 -0.15 -10.09 23.61
CA ILE A 429 -1.55 -9.76 23.28
C ILE A 429 -1.60 -8.37 22.67
N ILE A 430 -2.30 -8.23 21.54
CA ILE A 430 -2.55 -6.92 20.93
C ILE A 430 -3.85 -6.35 21.47
N PHE A 431 -3.78 -5.15 22.06
CA PHE A 431 -4.94 -4.39 22.51
C PHE A 431 -5.50 -3.56 21.34
N THR A 432 -6.39 -4.16 20.54
CA THR A 432 -7.05 -3.51 19.41
C THR A 432 -8.46 -4.08 19.18
N ASP A 433 -9.35 -3.26 18.64
CA ASP A 433 -10.67 -3.69 18.14
C ASP A 433 -10.60 -4.18 16.67
N ASP A 434 -9.41 -4.16 16.06
CA ASP A 434 -9.20 -4.65 14.71
C ASP A 434 -9.53 -6.14 14.58
N VAL A 435 -10.16 -6.49 13.46
CA VAL A 435 -10.51 -7.87 13.11
C VAL A 435 -9.26 -8.65 12.70
N SER A 436 -9.13 -9.91 13.17
CA SER A 436 -8.06 -10.82 12.76
C SER A 436 -8.24 -11.29 11.31
N PHE A 437 -7.16 -11.77 10.69
CA PHE A 437 -7.20 -12.28 9.32
C PHE A 437 -8.19 -13.45 9.16
N GLU A 438 -8.26 -14.34 10.15
CA GLU A 438 -9.17 -15.49 10.14
C GLU A 438 -10.63 -15.04 10.12
N VAL A 439 -11.02 -14.10 11.00
CA VAL A 439 -12.39 -13.57 11.04
C VAL A 439 -12.72 -12.78 9.75
N PHE A 440 -11.74 -12.07 9.19
CA PHE A 440 -11.89 -11.41 7.89
C PHE A 440 -12.16 -12.43 6.77
N LEU A 441 -11.42 -13.53 6.74
CA LEU A 441 -11.56 -14.57 5.73
C LEU A 441 -12.90 -15.30 5.88
N ASP A 442 -13.33 -15.63 7.09
CA ASP A 442 -14.64 -16.22 7.37
C ASP A 442 -15.78 -15.34 6.86
N HIS A 443 -15.69 -14.03 7.10
CA HIS A 443 -16.69 -13.09 6.62
C HIS A 443 -16.69 -12.97 5.09
N LEU A 444 -15.51 -12.93 4.46
CA LEU A 444 -15.38 -12.96 3.01
C LEU A 444 -16.01 -14.22 2.42
N GLN A 445 -15.72 -15.40 2.98
CA GLN A 445 -16.30 -16.67 2.53
C GLN A 445 -17.82 -16.63 2.58
N ARG A 446 -18.41 -16.19 3.69
CA ARG A 446 -19.88 -16.09 3.84
C ARG A 446 -20.50 -15.18 2.80
N LEU A 447 -19.88 -14.05 2.48
CA LEU A 447 -20.41 -13.10 1.49
C LEU A 447 -20.24 -13.60 0.05
N VAL A 448 -19.22 -14.40 -0.22
CA VAL A 448 -18.92 -14.91 -1.57
C VAL A 448 -19.87 -16.05 -1.96
N VAL A 449 -20.26 -16.90 -1.01
CA VAL A 449 -21.10 -18.08 -1.27
C VAL A 449 -22.62 -17.82 -1.27
N GLN A 450 -23.04 -16.61 -0.85
CA GLN A 450 -24.44 -16.14 -0.91
C GLN A 450 -24.83 -15.82 -2.36
#